data_AF-A0AAD7SUI8-F1
#
_entry.id   AF-A0AAD7SUI8-F1
#
_cell.length_a   1.000
_cell.length_b   1.000
_cell.length_c   1.000
_cell.angle_alpha   90.00
_cell.angle_beta   90.00
_cell.angle_gamma   90.00
#
_symmetry.space_group_name_H-M   'P 1'
#
loop_
_entity.id
_entity.type
_entity.pdbx_description
1 polymer ?
#
loop_
_entity_poly.entity_id
_entity_poly.type
_entity_poly.pdbx_seq_one_letter_code
_entity_poly.pdbx_strand_id
1 'polypeptide(L)'
;MTYFERGSADDATQQVPSGDFWSVFPQDYMRTLSEWYCSLGQCCDTGDCRITNNITGLARDLELRLHGQHLAQSVVLKAVQGFINNPDPNKPLTLSFHGWSGTGKNFVTRLVADNLYRDGVKSECVRLFIAPFHFPHAKLVDVYKVSVGCWH
;
A
#
# COMPACT_ATOMS: atom_id res chain seq x y z
N MET A 1 39.08 26.81 -3.56
CA MET A 1 39.44 28.06 -4.27
C MET A 1 38.36 28.30 -5.29
N THR A 2 37.52 29.35 -5.29
CA THR A 2 37.57 30.76 -4.82
C THR A 2 36.10 31.21 -4.69
N TYR A 3 35.64 31.63 -3.51
CA TYR A 3 35.38 33.01 -3.05
C TYR A 3 34.00 33.61 -3.38
N PHE A 4 33.58 34.39 -2.39
CA PHE A 4 32.30 34.93 -1.97
C PHE A 4 32.23 36.43 -2.29
N GLU A 5 31.05 37.00 -2.52
CA GLU A 5 30.68 38.43 -2.33
C GLU A 5 29.15 38.44 -2.11
N ARG A 6 28.61 38.61 -0.89
CA ARG A 6 28.41 39.81 -0.05
C ARG A 6 27.34 40.79 -0.57
N GLY A 7 26.22 40.86 0.16
CA GLY A 7 25.36 42.04 0.35
C GLY A 7 24.79 41.93 1.76
N SER A 8 25.45 42.54 2.75
CA SER A 8 25.15 43.84 3.39
C SER A 8 23.81 43.89 4.11
N ALA A 9 23.92 44.22 5.39
CA ALA A 9 22.93 44.19 6.45
C ALA A 9 21.77 45.16 6.26
N ASP A 10 20.61 44.78 6.80
CA ASP A 10 19.71 45.70 7.50
C ASP A 10 19.16 44.99 8.75
N ASP A 11 19.34 45.68 9.87
CA ASP A 11 18.90 45.36 11.23
C ASP A 11 17.37 45.47 11.35
N ALA A 12 16.75 44.41 11.84
CA ALA A 12 15.45 44.49 12.50
C ALA A 12 15.43 43.44 13.61
N THR A 13 15.95 43.84 14.76
CA THR A 13 15.81 43.11 16.02
C THR A 13 14.32 42.99 16.37
N GLN A 14 13.68 41.92 15.93
CA GLN A 14 12.32 41.56 16.37
C GLN A 14 12.43 40.39 17.34
N GLN A 15 12.57 40.73 18.61
CA GLN A 15 12.50 39.77 19.72
C GLN A 15 11.13 39.09 19.69
N VAL A 16 11.09 37.83 19.27
CA VAL A 16 9.89 36.98 19.38
C VAL A 16 9.88 36.39 20.79
N PRO A 17 8.81 36.59 21.59
CA PRO A 17 8.73 36.04 22.93
C PRO A 17 8.80 34.51 22.88
N SER A 18 9.74 33.94 23.62
CA SER A 18 9.76 32.54 24.03
C SER A 18 8.59 32.28 24.98
N GLY A 19 7.43 31.99 24.40
CA GLY A 19 6.25 31.53 25.11
C GLY A 19 5.72 30.30 24.40
N ASP A 20 5.67 29.18 25.11
CA ASP A 20 5.22 27.86 24.64
C ASP A 20 3.72 27.85 24.32
N PHE A 21 3.30 28.61 23.31
CA PHE A 21 1.91 28.65 22.83
C PHE A 21 1.45 27.29 22.30
N TRP A 22 2.40 26.46 21.83
CA TRP A 22 2.14 25.12 21.30
C TRP A 22 1.83 24.06 22.37
N SER A 23 1.97 24.39 23.66
CA SER A 23 1.71 23.45 24.76
C SER A 23 0.24 23.39 25.22
N VAL A 24 -0.63 24.23 24.64
CA VAL A 24 -2.05 24.39 25.05
C VAL A 24 -3.04 23.72 24.10
N PHE A 25 -2.60 23.12 22.98
CA PHE A 25 -3.49 22.31 22.14
C PHE A 25 -3.66 20.91 22.74
N PRO A 26 -4.84 20.54 23.27
CA PRO A 26 -5.01 19.24 23.91
C PRO A 26 -5.06 18.15 22.83
N GLN A 27 -4.12 17.21 22.88
CA GLN A 27 -4.12 15.97 22.08
C GLN A 27 -5.48 15.25 22.09
N ASP A 28 -6.22 15.38 23.20
CA ASP A 28 -7.57 14.82 23.38
C ASP A 28 -8.62 15.36 22.40
N TYR A 29 -8.46 16.59 21.91
CA TYR A 29 -9.39 17.18 20.94
C TYR A 29 -9.29 16.47 19.58
N MET A 30 -8.07 16.18 19.13
CA MET A 30 -7.84 15.47 17.86
C MET A 30 -8.38 14.03 17.89
N ARG A 31 -8.27 13.34 19.04
CA ARG A 31 -8.84 12.00 19.23
C ARG A 31 -10.36 12.00 19.22
N THR A 32 -10.99 12.97 19.87
CA THR A 32 -12.45 13.08 19.90
C THR A 32 -13.02 13.38 18.51
N LEU A 33 -12.33 14.23 17.74
CA LEU A 33 -12.69 14.52 16.35
C LEU A 33 -12.51 13.31 15.43
N SER A 34 -11.42 12.53 15.58
CA SER A 34 -11.22 11.33 14.77
C SER A 34 -12.27 10.27 15.08
N GLU A 35 -12.57 10.01 16.36
CA GLU A 35 -13.63 9.08 16.78
C GLU A 35 -15.01 9.49 16.20
N TRP A 36 -15.34 10.79 16.24
CA TRP A 36 -16.59 11.30 15.68
C TRP A 36 -16.64 11.19 14.14
N TYR A 37 -15.55 11.52 13.46
CA TYR A 37 -15.41 11.38 12.01
C TYR A 37 -15.52 9.91 11.56
N CYS A 38 -14.94 8.99 12.33
CA CYS A 38 -15.06 7.55 12.11
C CYS A 38 -16.48 7.04 12.36
N SER A 39 -17.19 7.59 13.35
CA SER A 39 -18.60 7.25 13.63
C SER A 39 -19.56 7.64 12.51
N LEU A 40 -19.20 8.64 11.68
CA LEU A 40 -19.93 9.00 10.46
C LEU A 40 -19.65 8.04 9.29
N GLY A 41 -18.89 6.96 9.51
CA GLY A 41 -18.64 5.91 8.53
C GLY A 41 -17.54 6.24 7.52
N GLN A 42 -16.70 7.24 7.80
CA GLN A 42 -15.59 7.64 6.91
C GLN A 42 -14.28 6.91 7.20
N CYS A 43 -14.19 6.13 8.29
CA CYS A 43 -12.98 5.42 8.66
C CYS A 43 -13.05 3.93 8.35
N CYS A 44 -11.88 3.37 8.10
CA CYS A 44 -11.64 1.95 7.85
C CYS A 44 -10.53 1.46 8.78
N ASP A 45 -10.55 0.17 9.15
CA ASP A 45 -9.64 -0.40 10.15
C ASP A 45 -8.16 -0.18 9.83
N THR A 46 -7.81 -0.17 8.55
CA THR A 46 -6.46 0.06 8.01
C THR A 46 -6.13 1.53 7.72
N GLY A 47 -7.04 2.47 8.00
CA GLY A 47 -6.92 3.89 7.64
C GLY A 47 -7.15 4.19 6.15
N ASP A 48 -6.99 3.19 5.27
CA ASP A 48 -7.32 3.26 3.84
C ASP A 48 -8.52 2.34 3.52
N CYS A 49 -9.63 2.93 3.10
CA CYS A 49 -10.87 2.22 2.76
C CYS A 49 -10.83 1.42 1.45
N ARG A 50 -9.74 1.53 0.69
CA ARG A 50 -9.50 0.68 -0.49
C ARG A 50 -8.98 -0.69 -0.10
N ILE A 51 -8.39 -0.82 1.09
CA ILE A 51 -7.85 -2.06 1.64
C ILE A 51 -8.94 -2.77 2.45
N THR A 52 -9.09 -4.07 2.23
CA THR A 52 -10.11 -4.90 2.90
C THR A 52 -9.48 -6.04 3.68
N ASN A 53 -8.38 -6.63 3.19
CA ASN A 53 -7.67 -7.74 3.87
C ASN A 53 -8.60 -8.91 4.28
N ASN A 54 -9.53 -9.30 3.42
CA ASN A 54 -10.49 -10.36 3.69
C ASN A 54 -9.85 -11.76 3.56
N ILE A 55 -9.08 -12.17 4.57
CA ILE A 55 -8.38 -13.47 4.58
C ILE A 55 -9.36 -14.65 4.54
N THR A 56 -10.47 -14.56 5.25
CA THR A 56 -11.50 -15.60 5.27
C THR A 56 -12.18 -15.76 3.91
N GLY A 57 -12.46 -14.63 3.24
CA GLY A 57 -12.94 -14.61 1.86
C GLY A 57 -11.94 -15.25 0.91
N LEU A 58 -10.66 -14.90 1.03
CA LEU A 58 -9.59 -15.48 0.21
C LEU A 58 -9.49 -17.00 0.38
N ALA A 59 -9.54 -17.50 1.62
CA ALA A 59 -9.51 -18.93 1.90
C ALA A 59 -10.67 -19.66 1.21
N ARG A 60 -11.90 -19.13 1.36
CA ARG A 60 -13.10 -19.67 0.73
C ARG A 60 -13.03 -19.64 -0.79
N ASP A 61 -12.56 -18.53 -1.36
CA ASP A 61 -12.43 -18.37 -2.81
C ASP A 61 -11.38 -19.31 -3.41
N LEU A 62 -10.25 -19.50 -2.72
CA LEU A 62 -9.24 -20.47 -3.13
C LEU A 62 -9.79 -21.91 -3.09
N GLU A 63 -10.53 -22.28 -2.06
CA GLU A 63 -11.11 -23.62 -1.92
C GLU A 63 -12.19 -23.89 -2.98
N LEU A 64 -13.14 -22.96 -3.14
CA LEU A 64 -14.31 -23.16 -4.00
C LEU A 64 -14.02 -22.94 -5.48
N ARG A 65 -13.04 -22.09 -5.83
CA ARG A 65 -12.84 -21.66 -7.22
C ARG A 65 -11.53 -22.16 -7.83
N LEU A 66 -10.52 -22.50 -7.04
CA LEU A 66 -9.21 -22.94 -7.56
C LEU A 66 -9.05 -24.45 -7.50
N HIS A 67 -9.63 -25.17 -8.45
CA HIS A 67 -9.61 -26.64 -8.45
C HIS A 67 -8.22 -27.22 -8.81
N GLY A 68 -7.88 -28.37 -8.19
CA GLY A 68 -6.69 -29.15 -8.52
C GLY A 68 -5.35 -28.56 -8.08
N GLN A 69 -5.35 -27.41 -7.39
CA GLN A 69 -4.13 -26.69 -6.98
C GLN A 69 -4.01 -26.53 -5.46
N HIS A 70 -4.26 -27.61 -4.71
CA HIS A 70 -4.23 -27.61 -3.24
C HIS A 70 -2.93 -27.06 -2.62
N LEU A 71 -1.78 -27.35 -3.24
CA LEU A 71 -0.49 -26.76 -2.83
C LEU A 71 -0.51 -25.23 -2.95
N ALA A 72 -0.94 -24.71 -4.10
CA ALA A 72 -1.00 -23.27 -4.33
C ALA A 72 -2.00 -22.59 -3.39
N GLN A 73 -3.17 -23.20 -3.14
CA GLN A 73 -4.14 -22.68 -2.18
C GLN A 73 -3.51 -22.49 -0.79
N SER A 74 -2.83 -23.53 -0.28
CA SER A 74 -2.24 -23.49 1.06
C SER A 74 -1.07 -22.50 1.17
N VAL A 75 -0.22 -22.43 0.15
CA VAL A 75 0.96 -21.56 0.14
C VAL A 75 0.53 -20.09 0.03
N VAL A 76 -0.40 -19.78 -0.88
CA VAL A 76 -0.89 -18.41 -1.07
C VAL A 76 -1.59 -17.90 0.19
N LEU A 77 -2.49 -18.70 0.76
CA LEU A 77 -3.23 -18.31 1.96
C LEU A 77 -2.28 -18.02 3.13
N LYS A 78 -1.33 -18.92 3.40
CA LYS A 78 -0.36 -18.73 4.49
C LYS A 78 0.56 -17.54 4.26
N ALA A 79 1.03 -17.33 3.03
CA ALA A 79 1.93 -16.23 2.72
C ALA A 79 1.23 -14.87 2.85
N VAL A 80 0.01 -14.75 2.34
CA VAL A 80 -0.79 -13.52 2.44
C VAL A 80 -1.18 -13.24 3.89
N GLN A 81 -1.66 -14.24 4.62
CA GLN A 81 -2.02 -14.10 6.03
C GLN A 81 -0.80 -13.73 6.89
N GLY A 82 0.35 -14.38 6.67
CA GLY A 82 1.59 -14.08 7.39
C GLY A 82 2.10 -12.67 7.11
N PHE A 83 1.94 -12.17 5.89
CA PHE A 83 2.30 -10.80 5.55
C PHE A 83 1.38 -9.77 6.22
N ILE A 84 0.06 -9.95 6.16
CA ILE A 84 -0.91 -9.01 6.75
C ILE A 84 -0.85 -8.99 8.27
N ASN A 85 -0.55 -10.12 8.90
CA ASN A 85 -0.42 -10.20 10.36
C ASN A 85 0.91 -9.66 10.89
N ASN A 86 1.85 -9.27 10.01
CA ASN A 86 3.11 -8.67 10.41
C ASN A 86 3.06 -7.14 10.21
N PRO A 87 2.95 -6.35 11.29
CA PRO A 87 2.83 -4.88 11.20
C PRO A 87 4.12 -4.18 10.74
N ASP A 88 5.28 -4.86 10.78
CA ASP A 88 6.55 -4.31 10.30
C ASP A 88 7.30 -5.33 9.42
N PRO A 89 6.86 -5.52 8.16
CA PRO A 89 7.51 -6.43 7.25
C PRO A 89 8.80 -5.84 6.69
N ASN A 90 9.94 -6.40 7.08
CA ASN A 90 11.27 -6.04 6.55
C ASN A 90 11.39 -6.16 5.01
N LYS A 91 10.48 -6.87 4.34
CA LYS A 91 10.46 -7.09 2.89
C LYS A 91 9.02 -7.19 2.37
N PRO A 92 8.74 -6.73 1.14
CA PRO A 92 7.43 -6.90 0.52
C PRO A 92 7.12 -8.36 0.21
N LEU A 93 5.84 -8.75 0.28
CA LEU A 93 5.38 -10.06 -0.16
C LEU A 93 5.58 -10.22 -1.67
N THR A 94 6.41 -11.18 -2.06
CA THR A 94 6.65 -11.52 -3.47
C THR A 94 6.20 -12.96 -3.73
N LEU A 95 5.25 -13.12 -4.65
CA LEU A 95 4.75 -14.42 -5.08
C LEU A 95 5.06 -14.62 -6.57
N SER A 96 5.52 -15.81 -6.94
CA SER A 96 5.81 -16.17 -8.32
C SER A 96 5.09 -17.45 -8.69
N PHE A 97 4.23 -17.36 -9.71
CA PHE A 97 3.42 -18.49 -10.17
C PHE A 97 4.01 -19.01 -11.49
N HIS A 98 4.42 -20.28 -11.51
CA HIS A 98 4.98 -20.95 -12.68
C HIS A 98 4.14 -22.19 -13.05
N GLY A 99 4.14 -22.57 -14.32
CA GLY A 99 3.41 -23.74 -14.82
C GLY A 99 2.90 -23.58 -16.26
N TRP A 100 2.17 -24.58 -16.76
CA TRP A 100 1.63 -24.59 -18.12
C TRP A 100 0.58 -23.49 -18.38
N SER A 101 0.39 -23.08 -19.64
CA SER A 101 -0.66 -22.11 -19.98
C SER A 101 -2.04 -22.65 -19.62
N GLY A 102 -2.97 -21.78 -19.19
CA GLY A 102 -4.33 -22.19 -18.82
C GLY A 102 -4.49 -22.81 -17.42
N THR A 103 -3.42 -22.99 -16.63
CA THR A 103 -3.51 -23.60 -15.27
C THR A 103 -3.94 -22.65 -14.15
N GLY A 104 -4.48 -21.47 -14.49
CA GLY A 104 -5.04 -20.54 -13.50
C GLY A 104 -4.07 -19.59 -12.78
N LYS A 105 -2.83 -19.41 -13.25
CA LYS A 105 -1.86 -18.48 -12.60
C LYS A 105 -2.40 -17.04 -12.44
N ASN A 106 -2.95 -16.48 -13.51
CA ASN A 106 -3.58 -15.14 -13.49
C ASN A 106 -4.92 -15.14 -12.73
N PHE A 107 -5.51 -16.31 -12.53
CA PHE A 107 -6.74 -16.44 -11.76
C PHE A 107 -6.44 -16.33 -10.27
N VAL A 108 -5.38 -16.99 -9.79
CA VAL A 108 -4.92 -16.85 -8.39
C VAL A 108 -4.59 -15.40 -8.05
N THR A 109 -3.90 -14.67 -8.93
CA THR A 109 -3.58 -13.26 -8.68
C THR A 109 -4.82 -12.38 -8.58
N ARG A 110 -5.85 -12.66 -9.39
CA ARG A 110 -7.17 -12.01 -9.29
C ARG A 110 -7.87 -12.33 -7.98
N LEU A 111 -7.92 -13.59 -7.56
CA LEU A 111 -8.52 -13.98 -6.28
C LEU A 111 -7.88 -13.24 -5.10
N VAL A 112 -6.54 -13.11 -5.12
CA VAL A 112 -5.82 -12.34 -4.10
C VAL A 112 -6.24 -10.87 -4.16
N ALA A 113 -6.21 -10.23 -5.32
CA ALA A 113 -6.58 -8.83 -5.45
C ALA A 113 -8.02 -8.56 -5.00
N ASP A 114 -8.98 -9.38 -5.44
CA ASP A 114 -10.42 -9.24 -5.16
C ASP A 114 -10.75 -9.40 -3.67
N ASN A 115 -9.91 -10.09 -2.90
CA ASN A 115 -10.10 -10.25 -1.45
C ASN A 115 -9.27 -9.27 -0.61
N LEU A 116 -8.18 -8.73 -1.15
CA LEU A 116 -7.34 -7.75 -0.45
C LEU A 116 -7.82 -6.31 -0.64
N TYR A 117 -8.45 -6.01 -1.77
CA TYR A 117 -8.88 -4.65 -2.11
C TYR A 117 -10.35 -4.60 -2.48
N ARG A 118 -11.03 -3.53 -2.08
CA ARG A 118 -12.48 -3.34 -2.28
C ARG A 118 -12.90 -3.48 -3.75
N ASP A 119 -12.13 -2.85 -4.64
CA ASP A 119 -12.37 -2.86 -6.09
C ASP A 119 -11.55 -3.92 -6.83
N GLY A 120 -10.91 -4.84 -6.08
CA GLY A 120 -10.09 -5.92 -6.61
C GLY A 120 -9.02 -5.43 -7.58
N VAL A 121 -8.93 -6.06 -8.75
CA VAL A 121 -8.00 -5.65 -9.81
C VAL A 121 -8.21 -4.25 -10.39
N LYS A 122 -9.35 -3.61 -10.10
CA LYS A 122 -9.64 -2.23 -10.52
C LYS A 122 -9.23 -1.20 -9.47
N SER A 123 -8.83 -1.63 -8.28
CA SER A 123 -8.34 -0.74 -7.23
C SER A 123 -7.12 0.03 -7.72
N GLU A 124 -7.02 1.29 -7.34
CA GLU A 124 -5.84 2.13 -7.61
C GLU A 124 -4.56 1.57 -6.96
N CYS A 125 -4.73 0.74 -5.92
CA CYS A 125 -3.67 0.01 -5.23
C CYS A 125 -3.15 -1.19 -6.03
N VAL A 126 -3.83 -1.61 -7.10
CA VAL A 126 -3.46 -2.77 -7.91
C VAL A 126 -3.03 -2.31 -9.30
N ARG A 127 -1.79 -2.64 -9.68
CA ARG A 127 -1.28 -2.38 -11.02
C ARG A 127 -1.01 -3.68 -11.77
N LEU A 128 -1.60 -3.80 -12.95
CA LEU A 128 -1.37 -4.92 -13.85
C LEU A 128 -0.38 -4.52 -14.93
N PHE A 129 0.74 -5.25 -15.01
CA PHE A 129 1.72 -5.10 -16.08
C PHE A 129 1.74 -6.34 -16.98
N ILE A 130 1.43 -6.14 -18.25
CA ILE A 130 1.58 -7.12 -19.33
C ILE A 130 2.85 -6.77 -20.10
N ALA A 131 3.91 -7.58 -19.95
CA ALA A 131 5.26 -7.22 -20.41
C ALA A 131 5.35 -6.89 -21.91
N PRO A 132 4.79 -7.68 -22.86
CA PRO A 132 4.86 -7.34 -24.27
C PRO A 132 4.16 -6.03 -24.64
N PHE A 133 3.16 -5.62 -23.87
CA PHE A 133 2.36 -4.42 -24.13
C PHE A 133 2.94 -3.18 -23.46
N HIS A 134 3.33 -3.28 -22.19
CA HIS A 134 3.80 -2.13 -21.41
C HIS A 134 5.30 -1.89 -21.57
N PHE A 135 6.07 -2.93 -21.89
CA PHE A 135 7.54 -2.87 -21.96
C PHE A 135 8.05 -3.48 -23.28
N PRO A 136 7.68 -2.91 -24.44
CA PRO A 136 8.05 -3.47 -25.75
C PRO A 136 9.56 -3.38 -26.04
N HIS A 137 10.28 -2.50 -25.35
CA HIS A 137 11.70 -2.24 -25.62
C HIS A 137 12.54 -2.39 -24.34
N ALA A 138 13.43 -3.38 -24.34
CA ALA A 138 14.33 -3.67 -23.22
C ALA A 138 15.30 -2.53 -22.88
N LYS A 139 15.51 -1.56 -23.78
CA LYS A 139 16.41 -0.41 -23.56
C LYS A 139 15.81 0.71 -22.71
N LEU A 140 14.51 0.66 -22.42
CA LEU A 140 13.78 1.74 -21.73
C LEU A 140 13.45 1.40 -20.26
N VAL A 141 14.11 0.39 -19.68
CA VAL A 141 13.88 -0.07 -18.30
C VAL A 141 13.97 1.06 -17.27
N ASP A 142 14.91 1.98 -17.44
CA ASP A 142 15.05 3.12 -16.52
C ASP A 142 13.89 4.12 -16.59
N VAL A 143 13.18 4.19 -17.71
CA VAL A 143 11.98 5.02 -17.90
C VAL A 143 10.73 4.34 -17.31
N TYR A 144 10.74 3.01 -17.22
CA TYR A 144 9.60 2.21 -16.75
C TYR A 144 9.53 2.05 -15.22
N LYS A 145 10.40 2.71 -14.44
CA LYS A 145 10.34 2.67 -12.98
C LYS A 145 9.08 3.40 -12.50
N VAL A 146 8.06 2.64 -12.11
CA VAL A 146 6.80 3.16 -11.57
C VAL A 146 6.79 2.98 -10.05
N SER A 147 6.50 4.06 -9.31
CA SER A 147 6.22 3.98 -7.88
C SER A 147 4.84 3.34 -7.65
N VAL A 148 4.78 2.27 -6.87
CA VAL A 148 3.54 1.54 -6.56
C VAL A 148 2.99 2.09 -5.25
N GLY A 149 1.84 2.74 -5.29
CA GLY A 149 1.13 3.23 -4.10
C GLY A 149 0.10 2.21 -3.62
N CYS A 150 0.25 1.82 -2.35
CA CYS A 150 -0.67 1.17 -1.39
C CYS A 150 0.05 0.01 -0.68
N TRP A 151 0.75 0.36 0.40
CA TRP A 151 1.21 -0.53 1.47
C TRP A 151 0.96 0.21 2.80
N HIS A 152 0.41 -0.49 3.80
CA HIS A 152 0.48 -0.09 5.19
C HIS A 152 0.80 -1.29 6.06
#